data_AF-A0A137QA15-F1
#
_entry.id   AF-A0A137QA15-F1
#
_cell.length_a   1.000
_cell.length_b   1.000
_cell.length_c   1.000
_cell.angle_alpha   90.00
_cell.angle_beta   90.00
_cell.angle_gamma   90.00
#
_symmetry.space_group_name_H-M   'P 1'
#
loop_
_entity.id
_entity.type
_entity.pdbx_description
1 polymer ?
#
loop_
_entity_poly.entity_id
_entity_poly.type
_entity_poly.pdbx_seq_one_letter_code
_entity_poly.pdbx_strand_id
1 'polypeptide(L)'
;MESSDSSSAQFTIFRDCLAQQLISKQNPDTSDASELDDFVDFVAEESWTSLPPSLQSATYQSRETVPQIDDVGFDDMQMILSSFYERLRKHIVTCAVPPVWSSTRTNACEICDGEIPLTYHHLIPKSTHEKVLKRGWHDVSMLNSVAWLCR
;
A
#
# COMPACT_ATOMS: atom_id res chain seq x y z
N MET A 1 8.11 -7.14 -22.49
CA MET A 1 8.09 -6.08 -21.45
C MET A 1 6.74 -5.41 -21.62
N GLU A 2 5.69 -6.12 -21.20
CA GLU A 2 4.30 -5.75 -21.46
C GLU A 2 3.86 -4.68 -20.46
N SER A 3 3.44 -3.55 -21.01
CA SER A 3 2.74 -2.49 -20.31
C SER A 3 1.41 -3.04 -19.81
N SER A 4 1.28 -3.18 -18.50
CA SER A 4 0.02 -3.47 -17.82
C SER A 4 -0.97 -2.35 -18.12
N ASP A 5 -2.07 -2.69 -18.79
CA ASP A 5 -3.12 -1.75 -19.22
C ASP A 5 -4.02 -1.37 -18.03
N SER A 6 -3.46 -0.62 -17.07
CA SER A 6 -4.18 -0.05 -15.90
C SER A 6 -5.24 0.99 -16.31
N SER A 7 -5.37 1.30 -17.61
CA SER A 7 -6.34 2.26 -18.16
C SER A 7 -7.59 1.60 -18.76
N SER A 8 -7.73 0.28 -18.67
CA SER A 8 -8.90 -0.41 -19.22
C SER A 8 -10.20 0.00 -18.52
N ALA A 9 -11.27 0.26 -19.29
CA ALA A 9 -12.58 0.61 -18.73
C ALA A 9 -13.11 -0.48 -17.78
N GLN A 10 -12.79 -1.75 -18.06
CA GLN A 10 -13.15 -2.88 -17.22
C GLN A 10 -12.38 -2.86 -15.88
N PHE A 11 -11.12 -2.45 -15.89
CA PHE A 11 -10.32 -2.30 -14.66
C PHE A 11 -10.90 -1.20 -13.76
N THR A 12 -11.29 -0.05 -14.34
CA THR A 12 -11.93 1.02 -13.57
C THR A 12 -13.24 0.56 -12.92
N ILE A 13 -14.09 -0.14 -13.67
CA ILE A 13 -15.35 -0.69 -13.11
C ILE A 13 -15.05 -1.69 -11.99
N PHE A 14 -14.08 -2.57 -12.19
CA PHE A 14 -13.66 -3.54 -11.17
C PHE A 14 -13.18 -2.86 -9.89
N ARG A 15 -12.25 -1.89 -10.02
CA ARG A 15 -11.74 -1.10 -8.89
C ARG A 15 -12.86 -0.39 -8.16
N ASP A 16 -13.78 0.26 -8.88
CA ASP A 16 -14.89 0.99 -8.26
C ASP A 16 -15.83 0.05 -7.49
N CYS A 17 -16.10 -1.15 -8.03
CA CYS A 17 -16.86 -2.20 -7.32
C CYS A 17 -16.11 -2.69 -6.07
N LEU A 18 -14.79 -2.88 -6.17
CA LEU A 18 -13.95 -3.29 -5.05
C LEU A 18 -13.96 -2.23 -3.93
N ALA A 19 -13.81 -0.96 -4.29
CA ALA A 19 -13.88 0.17 -3.37
C ALA A 19 -15.21 0.19 -2.60
N GLN A 20 -16.34 0.06 -3.30
CA GLN A 20 -17.67 0.03 -2.70
C GLN A 20 -17.84 -1.13 -1.70
N GLN A 21 -17.31 -2.31 -2.04
CA GLN A 21 -17.36 -3.48 -1.15
C GLN A 21 -16.51 -3.29 0.12
N LEU A 22 -15.32 -2.71 -0.02
CA LEU A 22 -14.43 -2.45 1.12
C LEU A 22 -15.01 -1.37 2.05
N ILE A 23 -15.56 -0.29 1.48
CA ILE A 23 -16.23 0.77 2.25
C ILE A 23 -17.45 0.21 3.00
N SER A 24 -18.26 -0.63 2.36
CA SER A 24 -19.43 -1.26 2.99
C SER A 24 -19.07 -2.16 4.20
N LYS A 25 -17.86 -2.75 4.18
CA LYS A 25 -17.37 -3.62 5.25
C LYS A 25 -16.53 -2.91 6.31
N GLN A 26 -16.16 -1.65 6.09
CA GLN A 26 -15.36 -0.90 7.05
C GLN A 26 -16.17 -0.55 8.31
N ASN A 27 -15.48 -0.51 9.44
CA ASN A 27 -16.01 0.04 10.68
C ASN A 27 -15.93 1.57 10.61
N PRO A 28 -17.00 2.34 10.87
CA PRO A 28 -16.99 3.80 10.78
C PRO A 28 -15.93 4.54 11.61
N ASP A 29 -15.30 3.87 12.58
CA ASP A 29 -14.31 4.47 13.48
C ASP A 29 -12.88 4.56 12.90
N THR A 30 -12.57 3.92 11.77
CA THR A 30 -11.26 4.04 11.09
C THR A 30 -11.34 5.06 9.94
N SER A 31 -10.86 6.28 10.16
CA SER A 31 -11.20 7.46 9.35
C SER A 31 -10.05 8.03 8.49
N ASP A 32 -9.18 7.20 7.93
CA ASP A 32 -8.16 7.67 6.98
C ASP A 32 -8.56 7.28 5.53
N ALA A 33 -9.39 8.13 4.92
CA ALA A 33 -9.92 7.90 3.57
C ALA A 33 -8.82 7.82 2.49
N SER A 34 -7.70 8.54 2.65
CA SER A 34 -6.56 8.44 1.73
C SER A 34 -5.81 7.13 1.85
N GLU A 35 -5.64 6.57 3.06
CA GLU A 35 -5.00 5.26 3.22
C GLU A 35 -5.86 4.14 2.61
N LEU A 36 -7.18 4.30 2.67
CA LEU A 36 -8.10 3.36 2.04
C LEU A 36 -8.05 3.42 0.51
N ASP A 37 -7.97 4.62 -0.07
CA ASP A 37 -7.90 4.80 -1.53
C ASP A 37 -6.62 4.18 -2.10
N ASP A 38 -5.48 4.46 -1.48
CA ASP A 38 -4.19 3.85 -1.85
C ASP A 38 -4.23 2.31 -1.70
N PHE A 39 -4.89 1.81 -0.66
CA PHE A 39 -5.06 0.37 -0.46
C PHE A 39 -5.99 -0.26 -1.52
N VAL A 40 -7.07 0.41 -1.90
CA VAL A 40 -8.00 -0.03 -2.94
C VAL A 40 -7.27 -0.13 -4.28
N ASP A 41 -6.50 0.90 -4.66
CA ASP A 41 -5.72 0.90 -5.88
C ASP A 41 -4.71 -0.26 -5.90
N PHE A 42 -3.98 -0.45 -4.80
CA PHE A 42 -3.05 -1.57 -4.66
C PHE A 42 -3.73 -2.94 -4.83
N VAL A 43 -4.82 -3.18 -4.08
CA VAL A 43 -5.54 -4.46 -4.15
C VAL A 43 -6.11 -4.66 -5.55
N ALA A 44 -6.63 -3.61 -6.18
CA ALA A 44 -7.16 -3.69 -7.53
C ALA A 44 -6.09 -4.12 -8.53
N GLU A 45 -4.90 -3.50 -8.53
CA GLU A 45 -3.81 -3.86 -9.44
C GLU A 45 -3.32 -5.31 -9.25
N GLU A 46 -3.11 -5.73 -8.01
CA GLU A 46 -2.59 -7.08 -7.72
C GLU A 46 -3.63 -8.18 -7.98
N SER A 47 -4.89 -7.93 -7.64
CA SER A 47 -5.97 -8.89 -7.88
C SER A 47 -6.36 -8.96 -9.35
N TRP A 48 -6.37 -7.84 -10.08
CA TRP A 48 -6.73 -7.80 -11.50
C TRP A 48 -5.84 -8.70 -12.35
N THR A 49 -4.52 -8.64 -12.13
CA THR A 49 -3.56 -9.49 -12.84
C THR A 49 -3.66 -10.98 -12.51
N SER A 50 -4.28 -11.31 -11.38
CA SER A 50 -4.52 -12.68 -10.96
C SER A 50 -5.84 -13.23 -11.52
N LEU A 51 -6.71 -12.39 -12.08
CA LEU A 51 -7.98 -12.83 -12.68
C LEU A 51 -7.77 -13.44 -14.08
N PRO A 52 -8.53 -14.47 -14.46
CA PRO A 52 -8.57 -14.99 -15.82
C PRO A 52 -8.87 -13.89 -16.87
N PRO A 53 -8.27 -13.96 -18.08
CA PRO A 53 -8.50 -12.97 -19.14
C PRO A 53 -9.98 -12.83 -19.53
N SER A 54 -10.76 -13.91 -19.43
CA SER A 54 -12.20 -13.91 -19.69
C SER A 54 -12.98 -12.96 -18.78
N LEU A 55 -12.53 -12.78 -17.52
CA LEU A 55 -13.10 -11.83 -16.58
C LEU A 55 -12.60 -10.41 -16.83
N GLN A 56 -11.32 -10.27 -17.21
CA GLN A 56 -10.72 -8.96 -17.47
C GLN A 56 -11.36 -8.25 -18.69
N SER A 57 -11.73 -9.01 -19.71
CA SER A 57 -12.40 -8.49 -20.91
C SER A 57 -13.92 -8.60 -20.87
N ALA A 58 -14.51 -9.01 -19.75
CA ALA A 58 -15.94 -9.22 -19.65
C ALA A 58 -16.71 -7.91 -19.89
N THR A 59 -17.78 -7.99 -20.66
CA THR A 59 -18.72 -6.89 -20.92
C THR A 59 -20.15 -7.37 -20.67
N TYR A 60 -21.11 -6.44 -20.70
CA TYR A 60 -22.53 -6.79 -20.58
C TYR A 60 -22.97 -7.86 -21.58
N GLN A 61 -22.43 -7.83 -22.81
CA GLN A 61 -22.79 -8.77 -23.87
C GLN A 61 -22.15 -10.16 -23.68
N SER A 62 -21.02 -10.24 -22.98
CA SER A 62 -20.32 -11.49 -22.67
C SER A 62 -20.62 -12.00 -21.26
N ARG A 63 -21.71 -11.52 -20.62
CA ARG A 63 -22.08 -11.94 -19.25
C ARG A 63 -22.36 -13.44 -19.14
N GLU A 64 -22.82 -14.05 -20.23
CA GLU A 64 -23.19 -15.47 -20.28
C GLU A 64 -21.96 -16.38 -20.43
N THR A 65 -20.82 -15.82 -20.86
CA THR A 65 -19.55 -16.54 -20.95
C THR A 65 -18.71 -16.44 -19.68
N VAL A 66 -19.18 -15.68 -18.68
CA VAL A 66 -18.54 -15.60 -17.37
C VAL A 66 -18.97 -16.83 -16.55
N PRO A 67 -18.02 -17.70 -16.15
CA PRO A 67 -18.36 -18.87 -15.35
C PRO A 67 -18.96 -18.45 -14.01
N GLN A 68 -19.97 -19.18 -13.53
CA GLN A 68 -20.45 -19.00 -12.16
C GLN A 68 -19.37 -19.46 -11.18
N ILE A 69 -19.41 -18.96 -9.95
CA ILE A 69 -18.47 -19.34 -8.89
C ILE A 69 -18.41 -20.86 -8.72
N ASP A 70 -19.56 -21.53 -8.85
CA ASP A 70 -19.68 -22.98 -8.71
C ASP A 70 -19.09 -23.76 -9.91
N ASP A 71 -18.91 -23.09 -11.06
CA ASP A 71 -18.33 -23.68 -12.28
C ASP A 71 -16.81 -23.45 -12.36
N VAL A 72 -16.23 -22.64 -11.47
CA VAL A 72 -14.78 -22.44 -11.42
C VAL A 72 -14.12 -23.67 -10.82
N GLY A 73 -13.23 -24.31 -11.59
CA GLY A 73 -12.51 -25.48 -11.14
C GLY A 73 -11.67 -25.19 -9.89
N PHE A 74 -11.54 -26.18 -9.01
CA PHE A 74 -10.68 -26.08 -7.82
C PHE A 74 -9.24 -25.69 -8.16
N ASP A 75 -8.71 -26.21 -9.27
CA ASP A 75 -7.36 -25.91 -9.74
C ASP A 75 -7.20 -24.45 -10.21
N ASP A 76 -8.22 -23.89 -10.87
CA ASP A 76 -8.23 -22.48 -11.30
C ASP A 76 -8.28 -21.55 -10.09
N MET A 77 -9.14 -21.86 -9.11
CA MET A 77 -9.20 -21.13 -7.84
C MET A 77 -7.87 -21.18 -7.09
N GLN A 78 -7.22 -22.34 -7.04
CA GLN A 78 -5.94 -22.52 -6.37
C GLN A 78 -4.83 -21.71 -7.05
N MET A 79 -4.83 -21.64 -8.38
CA MET A 79 -3.87 -20.84 -9.14
C MET A 79 -4.08 -19.33 -8.90
N ILE A 80 -5.31 -18.86 -8.91
CA ILE A 80 -5.65 -17.45 -8.64
C ILE A 80 -5.24 -17.07 -7.20
N LEU A 81 -5.63 -17.90 -6.22
CA LEU A 81 -5.34 -17.64 -4.80
C LEU A 81 -3.85 -17.67 -4.50
N SER A 82 -3.09 -18.62 -5.08
CA SER A 82 -1.64 -18.69 -4.87
C SER A 82 -0.91 -17.48 -5.50
N SER A 83 -1.33 -17.07 -6.70
CA SER A 83 -0.76 -15.89 -7.39
C SER A 83 -1.01 -14.61 -6.59
N PHE A 84 -2.25 -14.42 -6.13
CA PHE A 84 -2.63 -13.28 -5.31
C PHE A 84 -1.91 -13.29 -3.95
N TYR A 85 -1.83 -14.46 -3.29
CA TYR A 85 -1.17 -14.58 -2.00
C TYR A 85 0.31 -14.21 -2.04
N GLU A 86 1.07 -14.67 -3.05
CA GLU A 86 2.50 -14.32 -3.12
C GLU A 86 2.76 -12.85 -3.45
N ARG A 87 1.89 -12.24 -4.25
CA ARG A 87 1.90 -10.79 -4.49
C ARG A 87 1.60 -10.01 -3.21
N LEU A 88 0.54 -10.37 -2.52
CA LEU A 88 0.15 -9.75 -1.25
C LEU A 88 1.25 -9.90 -0.20
N ARG A 89 1.81 -11.11 -0.04
CA ARG A 89 2.90 -11.40 0.88
C ARG A 89 4.12 -10.53 0.60
N LYS A 90 4.52 -10.40 -0.66
CA LYS A 90 5.64 -9.53 -1.06
C LYS A 90 5.39 -8.09 -0.64
N HIS A 91 4.19 -7.58 -0.88
CA HIS A 91 3.83 -6.20 -0.55
C HIS A 91 3.80 -5.94 0.96
N ILE A 92 3.20 -6.84 1.75
CA ILE A 92 3.16 -6.71 3.23
C ILE A 92 4.58 -6.72 3.81
N VAL A 93 5.48 -7.55 3.27
CA VAL A 93 6.88 -7.60 3.71
C VAL A 93 7.64 -6.32 3.33
N THR A 94 7.38 -5.73 2.16
CA THR A 94 7.98 -4.44 1.78
C THR A 94 7.42 -3.26 2.58
N CYS A 95 6.16 -3.35 3.00
CA CYS A 95 5.49 -2.38 3.87
C CYS A 95 5.69 -2.72 5.36
N ALA A 96 6.71 -3.54 5.69
CA ALA A 96 7.00 -3.95 7.05
C ALA A 96 7.02 -2.72 7.98
N VAL A 97 6.27 -2.86 9.08
CA VAL A 97 6.11 -1.86 10.14
C VAL A 97 7.46 -1.21 10.43
N PRO A 98 7.56 0.12 10.40
CA PRO A 98 8.82 0.79 10.69
C PRO A 98 9.38 0.25 12.00
N PRO A 99 10.71 0.04 12.09
CA PRO A 99 11.32 -0.54 13.28
C PRO A 99 10.84 0.24 14.50
N VAL A 100 10.42 -0.49 15.55
CA VAL A 100 10.00 0.12 16.82
C VAL A 100 11.10 1.08 17.23
N TRP A 101 10.81 2.38 17.31
CA TRP A 101 11.80 3.45 17.44
C TRP A 101 12.78 3.24 18.61
N SER A 102 12.37 2.54 19.68
CA SER A 102 13.27 2.16 20.78
C SER A 102 14.43 1.25 20.35
N SER A 103 14.25 0.47 19.28
CA SER A 103 15.24 -0.45 18.72
C SER A 103 16.31 0.28 17.89
N THR A 104 16.06 1.52 17.47
CA THR A 104 17.05 2.35 16.77
C THR A 104 17.88 3.23 17.72
N ARG A 105 17.68 3.08 19.04
CA ARG A 105 18.39 3.86 20.06
C ARG A 105 19.88 3.50 20.09
N THR A 106 20.72 4.52 19.92
CA THR A 106 22.17 4.44 20.09
C THR A 106 22.57 4.68 21.55
N ASN A 107 23.79 4.27 21.92
CA ASN A 107 24.34 4.48 23.26
C ASN A 107 25.01 5.85 23.42
N ALA A 108 25.31 6.53 22.31
CA ALA A 108 25.98 7.82 22.28
C ALA A 108 25.27 8.79 21.32
N CYS A 109 25.40 10.09 21.59
CA CYS A 109 24.81 11.14 20.77
C CYS A 109 25.42 11.15 19.36
N GLU A 110 24.59 11.17 18.33
CA GLU A 110 25.04 11.10 16.93
C GLU A 110 25.81 12.36 16.45
N ILE A 111 25.78 13.46 17.21
CA ILE A 111 26.50 14.70 16.87
C ILE A 111 27.81 14.84 17.65
N CYS A 112 27.80 14.54 18.94
CA CYS A 112 28.92 14.80 19.85
C CYS A 112 29.58 13.55 20.44
N ASP A 113 29.07 12.37 20.11
CA ASP A 113 29.58 11.05 20.56
C ASP A 113 29.62 10.87 22.09
N GLY A 114 28.82 11.66 22.81
CA GLY A 114 28.73 11.59 24.27
C GLY A 114 27.78 10.50 24.76
N GLU A 115 28.23 9.70 25.74
CA GLU A 115 27.44 8.68 26.43
C GLU A 115 26.56 9.29 27.54
N ILE A 116 25.57 10.09 27.15
CA ILE A 116 24.62 10.75 28.05
C ILE A 116 23.18 10.37 27.69
N PRO A 117 22.18 10.61 28.57
CA PRO A 117 20.79 10.29 28.26
C PRO A 117 20.31 11.01 26.99
N LEU A 118 19.95 10.22 25.98
CA LEU A 118 19.52 10.71 24.67
C LEU A 118 18.00 10.83 24.58
N THR A 119 17.56 11.78 23.75
CA THR A 119 16.16 11.97 23.37
C THR A 119 16.00 11.85 21.86
N TYR A 120 14.84 11.36 21.43
CA TYR A 120 14.50 11.17 20.03
C TYR A 120 14.07 12.50 19.40
N HIS A 121 14.82 12.97 18.39
CA HIS A 121 14.57 14.25 17.75
C HIS A 121 14.31 14.10 16.25
N HIS A 122 13.31 14.82 15.75
CA HIS A 122 13.12 15.04 14.32
C HIS A 122 14.07 16.12 13.85
N LEU A 123 14.83 15.84 12.78
CA LEU A 123 15.73 16.83 12.17
C LEU A 123 14.94 17.96 11.51
N ILE A 124 13.81 17.61 10.87
CA ILE A 124 12.87 18.57 10.30
C ILE A 124 11.57 18.49 11.12
N PRO A 125 11.17 19.56 11.82
CA PRO A 125 9.93 19.58 12.58
C PRO A 125 8.72 19.27 11.67
N LYS A 126 7.85 18.35 12.12
CA LYS A 126 6.65 17.94 11.35
C LYS A 126 5.77 19.11 10.92
N SER A 127 5.66 20.15 11.75
CA SER A 127 4.91 21.38 11.44
C SER A 127 5.46 22.18 10.25
N THR A 128 6.65 21.84 9.76
CA THR A 128 7.31 22.51 8.64
C THR A 128 7.39 21.66 7.38
N HIS A 129 6.97 20.38 7.41
CA HIS A 129 7.07 19.46 6.27
C HIS A 129 6.41 20.00 5.01
N GLU A 130 5.18 20.50 5.12
CA GLU A 130 4.44 21.07 3.99
C GLU A 130 5.17 22.29 3.38
N LYS A 131 5.78 23.13 4.23
CA LYS A 131 6.57 24.29 3.80
C LYS A 131 7.87 23.88 3.10
N VAL A 132 8.53 22.85 3.62
CA VAL A 132 9.79 22.31 3.09
C VAL A 132 9.56 21.72 1.69
N LEU A 133 8.48 20.96 1.50
CA LEU A 133 8.11 20.41 0.19
C LEU A 133 7.74 21.51 -0.80
N LYS A 134 6.89 22.46 -0.38
CA LYS A 134 6.46 23.58 -1.25
C LYS A 134 7.63 24.44 -1.72
N ARG A 135 8.70 24.54 -0.91
CA ARG A 135 9.92 25.29 -1.23
C ARG A 135 11.01 24.44 -1.88
N GLY A 136 10.83 23.13 -1.99
CA GLY A 136 11.82 22.20 -2.54
C GLY A 136 13.13 22.15 -1.75
N TRP A 137 13.08 22.34 -0.44
CA TRP A 137 14.30 22.35 0.40
C TRP A 137 14.84 20.95 0.68
N HIS A 138 13.96 19.96 0.81
CA HIS A 138 14.29 18.56 0.98
C HIS A 138 13.27 17.70 0.26
N ASP A 139 13.69 16.51 -0.20
CA ASP A 139 12.80 15.49 -0.74
C ASP A 139 11.91 14.89 0.35
N VAL A 140 10.77 14.31 -0.07
CA VAL A 140 9.80 13.64 0.82
C VAL A 140 10.47 12.57 1.70
N SER A 141 11.51 11.90 1.18
CA SER A 141 12.26 10.87 1.90
C SER A 141 13.04 11.39 3.12
N MET A 142 13.44 12.67 3.12
CA MET A 142 14.21 13.28 4.22
C MET A 142 13.34 13.89 5.32
N LEU A 143 12.04 14.08 5.08
CA LEU A 143 11.15 14.73 6.04
C LEU A 143 11.04 13.98 7.37
N ASN A 144 11.07 12.65 7.31
CA ASN A 144 10.96 11.79 8.49
C ASN A 144 12.33 11.40 9.08
N SER A 145 13.42 12.06 8.69
CA SER A 145 14.73 11.80 9.28
C SER A 145 14.78 12.21 10.76
N VAL A 146 15.33 11.31 11.56
CA VAL A 146 15.35 11.36 13.03
C VAL A 146 16.74 10.99 13.53
N ALA A 147 17.06 11.45 14.73
CA ALA A 147 18.34 11.19 15.38
C ALA A 147 18.19 11.10 16.91
N TRP A 148 19.11 10.37 17.55
CA TRP A 148 19.24 10.32 19.01
C TRP A 148 20.26 11.34 19.48
N LEU A 149 19.77 12.43 20.07
CA LEU A 149 20.60 13.56 20.46
C LEU A 149 20.56 13.79 21.96
N CYS A 150 21.65 14.38 22.46
CA CYS A 150 21.64 14.97 23.78
C CYS A 150 20.81 16.27 23.79
N ARG A 151 20.35 16.66 24.98
CA ARG A 151 19.57 17.89 25.20
C ARG A 151 20.43 19.15 25.22
#